data_AF-A0A059LBK4-F1
#
_entry.id   AF-A0A059LBK4-F1
#
_cell.length_a   1.000
_cell.length_b   1.000
_cell.length_c   1.000
_cell.angle_alpha   90.00
_cell.angle_beta   90.00
_cell.angle_gamma   90.00
#
_symmetry.space_group_name_H-M   'P 1'
#
loop_
_entity.id
_entity.type
_entity.pdbx_description
1 polymer ?
#
loop_
_entity_poly.entity_id
_entity_poly.type
_entity_poly.pdbx_seq_one_letter_code
_entity_poly.pdbx_strand_id
1 'polypeptide(L)'
;MLRRRSNTTRVEKDGALSWRVEWVWPQGARTVLARVAEDTTLQEALRMAVERAAKGADPGLDGTLDQSNAHILMRRERTPANAVEYMDLDRSATIAQALRGKDIVEFPTFLVVPPETLGEFTLHVAA
;
A
#
# COMPACT_ATOMS: atom_id res chain seq x y z
N MET A 1 -14.22 11.27 -8.44
CA MET A 1 -14.52 12.35 -7.46
C MET A 1 -14.50 11.90 -6.00
N LEU A 2 -14.85 10.64 -5.66
CA LEU A 2 -14.85 10.17 -4.27
C LEU A 2 -13.44 10.05 -3.65
N ARG A 3 -12.46 9.43 -4.33
CA ARG A 3 -11.07 9.32 -3.84
C ARG A 3 -10.47 10.69 -3.49
N ARG A 4 -10.62 11.69 -4.38
CA ARG A 4 -10.15 13.06 -4.14
C ARG A 4 -10.70 13.66 -2.86
N ARG A 5 -12.01 13.50 -2.60
CA ARG A 5 -12.67 14.03 -1.39
C ARG A 5 -12.17 13.35 -0.11
N SER A 6 -11.80 12.08 -0.20
CA SER A 6 -11.29 11.31 0.93
C SER A 6 -9.78 11.46 1.14
N ASN A 7 -9.07 12.15 0.23
CA ASN A 7 -7.63 12.31 0.33
C ASN A 7 -7.26 13.22 1.51
N THR A 8 -6.48 12.68 2.45
CA THR A 8 -6.02 13.38 3.65
C THR A 8 -4.52 13.62 3.65
N THR A 9 -3.84 13.30 2.54
CA THR A 9 -2.41 13.54 2.35
C THR A 9 -2.13 15.04 2.45
N ARG A 10 -1.11 15.42 3.22
CA ARG A 10 -0.72 16.82 3.42
C ARG A 10 0.74 16.95 3.81
N VAL A 11 1.26 18.15 3.66
CA VAL A 11 2.54 18.56 4.25
C VAL A 11 2.29 18.98 5.70
N GLU A 12 3.06 18.44 6.64
CA GLU A 12 3.05 18.79 8.06
C GLU A 12 3.90 20.05 8.32
N LYS A 13 3.89 20.56 9.56
CA LYS A 13 4.53 21.85 9.89
C LYS A 13 6.05 21.86 9.74
N ASP A 14 6.68 20.71 9.90
CA ASP A 14 8.11 20.47 9.73
C ASP A 14 8.52 20.26 8.26
N GLY A 15 7.57 20.32 7.33
CA GLY A 15 7.80 20.11 5.90
C GLY A 15 7.72 18.65 5.48
N ALA A 16 7.55 17.71 6.41
CA ALA A 16 7.41 16.29 6.08
C ALA A 16 6.02 15.99 5.49
N LEU A 17 5.95 15.00 4.60
CA LEU A 17 4.68 14.51 4.07
C LEU A 17 4.04 13.52 5.04
N SER A 18 2.75 13.74 5.32
CA SER A 18 1.87 12.74 5.93
C SER A 18 0.93 12.20 4.86
N TRP A 19 1.05 10.91 4.58
CA TRP A 19 0.30 10.21 3.55
C TRP A 19 -0.98 9.61 4.10
N ARG A 20 -2.07 9.75 3.34
CA ARG A 20 -3.14 8.76 3.36
C ARG A 20 -2.65 7.54 2.59
N VAL A 21 -2.87 6.34 3.12
CA VAL A 21 -2.56 5.09 2.39
C VAL A 21 -3.74 4.12 2.50
N GLU A 22 -3.99 3.37 1.44
CA GLU A 22 -5.01 2.31 1.39
C GLU A 22 -4.30 0.95 1.30
N TRP A 23 -4.75 0.00 2.11
CA TRP A 23 -4.30 -1.38 2.10
C TRP A 23 -5.43 -2.26 1.59
N VAL A 24 -5.13 -3.13 0.65
CA VAL A 24 -6.05 -4.14 0.12
C VAL A 24 -5.55 -5.50 0.58
N TRP A 25 -6.39 -6.20 1.33
CA TRP A 25 -6.11 -7.54 1.85
C TRP A 25 -6.40 -8.61 0.79
N PRO A 26 -5.85 -9.84 0.91
CA PRO A 26 -6.06 -10.91 -0.06
C PRO A 26 -7.53 -11.23 -0.33
N GLN A 27 -8.38 -11.07 0.68
CA GLN A 27 -9.82 -11.33 0.65
C GLN A 27 -10.61 -10.16 0.00
N GLY A 28 -9.92 -9.12 -0.46
CA GLY A 28 -10.49 -7.95 -1.15
C GLY A 28 -10.96 -6.82 -0.23
N ALA A 29 -10.98 -7.05 1.08
CA ALA A 29 -11.28 -6.04 2.08
C ALA A 29 -10.22 -4.93 2.09
N ARG A 30 -10.60 -3.74 2.58
CA ARG A 30 -9.74 -2.54 2.52
C ARG A 30 -9.62 -1.86 3.86
N THR A 31 -8.40 -1.54 4.23
CA THR A 31 -8.12 -0.73 5.41
C THR A 31 -7.38 0.53 5.04
N VAL A 32 -7.81 1.65 5.61
CA VAL A 32 -7.22 2.96 5.33
C VAL A 32 -6.48 3.44 6.58
N LEU A 33 -5.24 3.87 6.37
CA LEU A 33 -4.52 4.71 7.33
C LEU A 33 -4.58 6.15 6.83
N ALA A 34 -5.26 7.01 7.59
CA ALA A 34 -5.50 8.39 7.18
C ALA A 34 -4.24 9.27 7.25
N ARG A 35 -3.26 8.86 8.08
CA ARG A 35 -1.97 9.54 8.29
C ARG A 35 -0.86 8.52 8.57
N VAL A 36 0.12 8.50 7.69
CA VAL A 36 1.37 7.75 7.82
C VAL A 36 2.49 8.70 7.45
N ALA A 37 3.50 8.83 8.32
CA ALA A 37 4.63 9.71 8.05
C ALA A 37 5.49 9.14 6.92
N GLU A 38 6.10 9.99 6.09
CA GLU A 38 6.85 9.55 4.92
C GLU A 38 8.14 8.77 5.25
N ASP A 39 8.63 8.89 6.48
CA ASP A 39 9.79 8.18 7.03
C ASP A 39 9.41 6.82 7.66
N THR A 40 8.12 6.52 7.81
CA THR A 40 7.64 5.21 8.28
C THR A 40 7.97 4.14 7.24
N THR A 41 8.50 3.00 7.66
CA THR A 41 8.75 1.86 6.75
C THR A 41 7.45 1.21 6.29
N LEU A 42 7.46 0.56 5.12
CA LEU A 42 6.30 -0.22 4.66
C LEU A 42 5.95 -1.35 5.64
N GLN A 43 6.94 -1.97 6.27
CA GLN A 43 6.71 -2.99 7.31
C GLN A 43 5.99 -2.42 8.53
N GLU A 44 6.40 -1.25 9.03
CA GLU A 44 5.72 -0.59 10.14
C GLU A 44 4.31 -0.15 9.75
N ALA A 45 4.13 0.41 8.56
CA ALA A 45 2.84 0.83 8.05
C ALA A 45 1.89 -0.37 7.85
N LEU A 46 2.39 -1.53 7.41
CA LEU A 46 1.63 -2.78 7.33
C LEU A 46 1.14 -3.20 8.72
N ARG A 47 2.02 -3.19 9.74
CA ARG A 47 1.64 -3.50 11.13
C ARG A 47 0.53 -2.56 11.62
N MET A 48 0.65 -1.26 11.37
CA MET A 48 -0.39 -0.28 11.72
C MET A 48 -1.73 -0.59 11.02
N ALA A 49 -1.71 -1.00 9.75
CA ALA A 49 -2.90 -1.36 9.00
C ALA A 49 -3.57 -2.62 9.58
N VAL A 50 -2.78 -3.62 9.97
CA VAL A 50 -3.28 -4.84 10.60
C VAL A 50 -3.94 -4.54 11.95
N GLU A 51 -3.26 -3.77 12.81
CA GLU A 51 -3.84 -3.34 14.08
C GLU A 51 -5.14 -2.55 13.88
N ARG A 52 -5.19 -1.71 12.83
CA ARG A 52 -6.38 -0.92 12.49
C ARG A 52 -7.55 -1.78 12.02
N ALA A 53 -7.27 -2.80 11.21
CA ALA A 53 -8.26 -3.75 10.70
C ALA A 53 -8.82 -4.63 11.84
N ALA A 54 -7.96 -5.15 12.70
CA ALA A 54 -8.35 -5.93 13.88
C ALA A 54 -9.27 -5.15 14.82
N LYS A 55 -9.01 -3.85 15.03
CA LYS A 55 -9.88 -2.96 15.83
C LYS A 55 -11.21 -2.61 15.15
N GLY A 56 -11.26 -2.67 13.82
CA GLY A 56 -12.41 -2.24 13.02
C GLY A 56 -13.47 -3.32 12.78
N ALA A 57 -13.24 -4.56 13.22
CA ALA A 57 -13.98 -5.73 12.77
C ALA A 57 -14.02 -5.84 11.22
N ASP A 58 -12.99 -5.32 10.55
CA ASP A 58 -12.85 -5.48 9.11
C ASP A 58 -12.63 -6.98 8.83
N PRO A 59 -13.50 -7.65 8.07
CA PRO A 59 -13.41 -9.09 7.81
C PRO A 59 -12.19 -9.48 6.94
N GLY A 60 -11.31 -8.52 6.65
CA GLY A 60 -10.15 -8.64 5.76
C GLY A 60 -8.90 -9.23 6.36
N LEU A 61 -8.83 -9.44 7.67
CA LEU A 61 -7.77 -10.26 8.25
C LEU A 61 -8.39 -11.58 8.64
N ASP A 62 -8.25 -12.58 7.76
CA ASP A 62 -8.16 -13.92 8.29
C ASP A 62 -6.89 -13.96 9.16
N GLY A 63 -6.96 -14.60 10.33
CA GLY A 63 -5.80 -14.73 11.21
C GLY A 63 -4.67 -15.58 10.61
N THR A 64 -4.76 -15.93 9.32
CA THR A 64 -3.85 -16.83 8.61
C THR A 64 -2.84 -16.11 7.73
N LEU A 65 -3.01 -14.80 7.49
CA LEU A 65 -2.01 -14.01 6.78
C LEU A 65 -0.69 -13.93 7.59
N ASP A 66 0.34 -14.61 7.09
CA ASP A 66 1.71 -14.40 7.57
C ASP A 66 2.25 -13.07 7.06
N GLN A 67 2.00 -12.04 7.86
CA GLN A 67 2.49 -10.69 7.59
C GLN A 67 4.00 -10.63 7.49
N SER A 68 4.76 -11.56 8.09
CA SER A 68 6.23 -11.52 8.04
C SER A 68 6.80 -11.88 6.67
N ASN A 69 6.03 -12.64 5.87
CA ASN A 69 6.46 -13.13 4.57
C ASN A 69 5.64 -12.58 3.39
N ALA A 70 4.56 -11.84 3.65
CA ALA A 70 3.74 -11.24 2.59
C ALA A 70 4.50 -10.20 1.72
N HIS A 71 4.21 -10.18 0.42
CA HIS A 71 4.65 -9.13 -0.49
C HIS A 71 3.76 -7.89 -0.37
N ILE A 72 4.33 -6.72 -0.65
CA ILE A 72 3.60 -5.46 -0.70
C ILE A 72 3.67 -4.94 -2.13
N LEU A 73 2.59 -5.12 -2.89
CA LEU A 73 2.54 -4.70 -4.28
C LEU A 73 1.88 -3.34 -4.44
N MET A 74 2.31 -2.57 -5.43
CA MET A 74 1.62 -1.37 -5.89
C MET A 74 1.39 -1.44 -7.39
N ARG A 75 0.13 -1.25 -7.81
CA ARG A 75 -0.20 -1.20 -9.24
C ARG A 75 0.52 -0.03 -9.91
N ARG A 76 1.12 -0.27 -11.07
CA ARG A 76 1.67 0.79 -11.91
C ARG A 76 0.54 1.59 -12.53
N GLU A 77 0.66 2.90 -12.48
CA GLU A 77 -0.23 3.81 -13.18
C GLU A 77 0.43 4.29 -14.48
N ARG A 78 -0.39 4.77 -15.42
CA ARG A 78 0.07 5.30 -16.73
C ARG A 78 0.90 4.33 -17.56
N THR A 79 0.52 3.05 -17.56
CA THR A 79 1.16 2.01 -18.37
C THR A 79 0.73 2.09 -19.85
N PRO A 80 1.60 1.69 -20.80
CA PRO A 80 1.22 1.56 -22.20
C PRO A 80 0.02 0.61 -22.35
N ALA A 81 -0.95 1.01 -23.19
CA ALA A 81 -2.18 0.24 -23.45
C ALA A 81 -2.98 -0.18 -22.19
N ASN A 82 -2.85 0.55 -21.08
CA ASN A 82 -3.47 0.21 -19.78
C ASN A 82 -3.08 -1.19 -19.26
N ALA A 83 -1.86 -1.66 -19.56
CA ALA A 83 -1.35 -2.90 -19.03
C ALA A 83 -1.44 -2.93 -17.49
N VAL A 84 -1.97 -4.01 -16.94
CA VAL A 84 -2.09 -4.19 -15.49
C VAL A 84 -0.82 -4.83 -14.97
N GLU A 85 0.08 -4.00 -14.44
CA GLU A 85 1.36 -4.43 -13.91
C GLU A 85 1.54 -3.94 -12.47
N TYR A 86 2.34 -4.67 -11.71
CA TYR A 86 2.57 -4.41 -10.29
C TYR A 86 4.06 -4.24 -9.99
N MET A 87 4.38 -3.34 -9.08
CA MET A 87 5.72 -3.20 -8.51
C MET A 87 5.73 -3.90 -7.16
N ASP A 88 6.66 -4.83 -6.97
CA ASP A 88 6.95 -5.38 -5.64
C ASP A 88 7.81 -4.39 -4.86
N LEU A 89 7.34 -4.00 -3.68
CA LEU A 89 7.96 -2.95 -2.89
C LEU A 89 8.79 -3.55 -1.77
N ASP A 90 10.01 -3.03 -1.61
CA ASP A 90 10.87 -3.39 -0.48
C ASP A 90 10.23 -2.94 0.84
N ARG A 91 9.92 -3.93 1.69
CA ARG A 91 9.26 -3.74 2.98
C ARG A 91 10.09 -2.90 3.96
N SER A 92 11.41 -2.89 3.80
CA SER A 92 12.33 -2.12 4.63
C SER A 92 12.40 -0.65 4.20
N ALA A 93 11.94 -0.32 2.99
CA ALA A 93 11.92 1.04 2.50
C ALA A 93 10.88 1.89 3.24
N THR A 94 11.19 3.17 3.44
CA THR A 94 10.22 4.16 3.92
C THR A 94 9.15 4.44 2.88
N ILE A 95 8.00 4.99 3.28
CA ILE A 95 6.95 5.43 2.34
C ILE A 95 7.55 6.37 1.28
N ALA A 96 8.41 7.32 1.66
CA ALA A 96 9.08 8.23 0.74
C ALA A 96 9.94 7.48 -0.29
N GLN A 97 10.71 6.49 0.15
CA GLN A 97 11.57 5.69 -0.73
C GLN A 97 10.74 4.79 -1.64
N ALA A 98 9.74 4.09 -1.08
CA ALA A 98 8.86 3.19 -1.80
C ALA A 98 8.09 3.91 -2.90
N LEU A 99 7.61 5.12 -2.66
CA LEU A 99 6.82 5.91 -3.61
C LEU A 99 7.66 6.75 -4.58
N ARG A 100 8.97 6.88 -4.35
CA ARG A 100 9.85 7.70 -5.20
C ARG A 100 9.79 7.23 -6.65
N GLY A 101 9.58 8.19 -7.55
CA GLY A 101 9.51 7.95 -9.00
C GLY A 101 8.26 7.20 -9.48
N LYS A 102 7.28 6.97 -8.60
CA LYS A 102 6.02 6.29 -8.96
C LYS A 102 4.90 7.31 -9.14
N ASP A 103 4.05 7.05 -10.13
CA ASP A 103 2.82 7.80 -10.32
C ASP A 103 1.75 7.34 -9.32
N ILE A 104 1.15 8.31 -8.63
CA ILE A 104 0.11 8.07 -7.62
C ILE A 104 -1.15 8.83 -8.02
N VAL A 105 -2.28 8.13 -8.04
CA VAL A 105 -3.59 8.74 -8.23
C VAL A 105 -4.22 8.99 -6.87
N GLU A 106 -4.18 10.25 -6.42
CA GLU A 106 -4.63 10.74 -5.12
C GLU A 106 -3.78 10.27 -3.93
N PHE A 107 -3.80 8.97 -3.63
CA PHE A 107 -3.04 8.36 -2.55
C PHE A 107 -2.71 6.90 -2.89
N PRO A 108 -1.57 6.37 -2.41
CA PRO A 108 -1.12 5.02 -2.76
C PRO A 108 -2.11 3.96 -2.24
N THR A 109 -2.23 2.90 -3.05
CA THR A 109 -2.92 1.67 -2.67
C THR A 109 -1.88 0.55 -2.69
N PHE A 110 -1.71 -0.11 -1.54
CA PHE A 110 -0.82 -1.25 -1.36
C PHE A 110 -1.65 -2.53 -1.28
N LEU A 111 -1.26 -3.54 -2.06
CA LEU A 111 -1.85 -4.87 -2.02
C LEU A 111 -0.96 -5.74 -1.15
N VAL A 112 -1.57 -6.43 -0.18
CA VAL A 112 -0.88 -7.43 0.62
C VAL A 112 -1.09 -8.78 -0.04
N VAL A 113 0.01 -9.40 -0.48
CA VAL A 113 -0.03 -10.61 -1.31
C VAL A 113 0.78 -11.72 -0.66
N PRO A 114 0.16 -12.84 -0.26
CA PRO A 114 0.87 -14.01 0.23
C PRO A 114 1.84 -14.56 -0.84
N PRO A 115 2.99 -15.14 -0.45
CA PRO A 115 3.96 -15.71 -1.40
C PRO A 115 3.34 -16.71 -2.37
N GLU A 116 2.38 -17.51 -1.91
CA GLU A 116 1.71 -18.56 -2.69
C GLU A 116 0.85 -18.01 -3.84
N THR A 117 0.36 -16.76 -3.74
CA THR A 117 -0.46 -16.12 -4.79
C THR A 117 0.29 -15.06 -5.57
N LEU A 118 1.57 -14.79 -5.26
CA LEU A 118 2.38 -13.81 -5.98
C LEU A 118 2.43 -14.08 -7.49
N GLY A 119 2.46 -15.35 -7.89
CA GLY A 119 2.48 -15.77 -9.30
C GLY A 119 1.25 -15.38 -10.12
N GLU A 120 0.16 -14.96 -9.47
CA GLU A 120 -1.05 -14.46 -10.13
C GLU A 120 -0.89 -13.00 -10.62
N PHE A 121 0.15 -12.30 -10.15
CA PHE A 121 0.39 -10.90 -10.47
C PHE A 121 1.47 -10.74 -11.54
N THR A 122 1.19 -9.92 -12.56
CA THR A 122 2.19 -9.53 -13.55
C THR A 122 3.13 -8.49 -12.93
N LEU A 123 4.30 -8.94 -12.47
CA LEU A 123 5.31 -8.06 -11.88
C LEU A 123 6.07 -7.31 -12.98
N HIS A 124 6.18 -6.00 -12.81
CA HIS A 124 7.04 -5.17 -13.62
C HIS A 124 8.49 -5.34 -13.19
N VAL A 125 9.31 -5.85 -14.09
CA VAL A 125 10.76 -5.88 -13.93
C VAL A 125 11.31 -4.69 -14.70
N ALA A 126 11.85 -3.70 -14.00
CA ALA A 126 12.56 -2.61 -14.66
C ALA A 126 13.81 -3.20 -15.35
N ALA A 127 13.92 -2.99 -16.66
CA ALA A 127 15.09 -3.35 -17.45
C ALA A 127 16.28 -2.40 -17.18
#